data_AF-A0A940W9B4-F1
#
_entry.id   AF-A0A940W9B4-F1
#
_cell.length_a   1.000
_cell.length_b   1.000
_cell.length_c   1.000
_cell.angle_alpha   90.00
_cell.angle_beta   90.00
_cell.angle_gamma   90.00
#
_symmetry.space_group_name_H-M   'P 1'
#
loop_
_entity.id
_entity.type
_entity.pdbx_description
1 polymer ?
#
loop_
_entity_poly.entity_id
_entity_poly.type
_entity_poly.pdbx_seq_one_letter_code
_entity_poly.pdbx_strand_id
1 'polypeptide(L)' 'PEERSGIVTFRVPEADNAALWRALLNRKAVCSHRAGGIRVSPHFYNTPEEIDRFFAILREERSRS' A
#
# COMPACT_ATOMS: atom_id res chain seq x y z
N PRO A 1 -4.50 -16.10 21.06
CA PRO A 1 -4.67 -15.33 19.81
C PRO A 1 -3.62 -14.23 19.75
N GLU A 2 -2.54 -14.53 19.04
CA GLU A 2 -1.34 -13.69 18.97
C GLU A 2 -1.68 -12.36 18.31
N GLU A 3 -1.39 -11.25 19.00
CA GLU A 3 -1.61 -9.89 18.52
C GLU A 3 -0.76 -9.63 17.27
N ARG A 4 -1.30 -9.97 16.09
CA ARG A 4 -0.73 -9.48 14.84
C ARG A 4 -1.02 -7.99 14.79
N SER A 5 0.02 -7.17 14.98
CA SER A 5 -0.06 -5.74 14.67
C SER A 5 -0.68 -5.58 13.27
N GLY A 6 -1.58 -4.62 13.07
CA GLY A 6 -2.23 -4.34 11.78
C GLY A 6 -1.27 -3.81 10.70
N ILE A 7 0.03 -4.11 10.78
CA ILE A 7 1.06 -3.62 9.89
C ILE A 7 1.47 -4.72 8.92
N VAL A 8 1.39 -4.43 7.62
CA VAL A 8 1.79 -5.35 6.56
C VAL A 8 2.80 -4.66 5.67
N THR A 9 3.90 -5.35 5.35
CA THR A 9 4.85 -4.92 4.31
C THR A 9 4.83 -5.94 3.19
N PHE A 10 4.59 -5.49 1.96
CA PHE A 10 4.51 -6.36 0.79
C PHE A 10 5.33 -5.79 -0.37
N ARG A 11 5.68 -6.65 -1.32
CA ARG A 11 6.28 -6.26 -2.60
C ARG A 11 5.34 -6.66 -3.72
N VAL A 12 5.25 -5.83 -4.75
CA VAL A 12 4.63 -6.20 -6.02
C VAL A 12 5.74 -6.76 -6.93
N PRO A 13 5.72 -8.05 -7.29
CA PRO A 13 6.69 -8.63 -8.21
C PRO A 13 6.67 -7.91 -9.56
N GLU A 14 7.82 -7.87 -10.23
CA GLU A 14 7.97 -7.30 -11.58
C GLU A 14 7.60 -5.82 -11.70
N ALA A 15 7.48 -5.11 -10.57
CA ALA A 15 7.18 -3.67 -10.53
C ALA A 15 8.21 -2.89 -9.70
N ASP A 16 8.43 -1.63 -10.06
CA ASP A 16 9.18 -0.69 -9.23
C ASP A 16 8.33 -0.26 -8.02
N ASN A 17 8.61 -0.89 -6.88
CA ASN A 17 7.88 -0.65 -5.64
C ASN A 17 8.09 0.77 -5.10
N ALA A 18 9.19 1.45 -5.43
CA ALA A 18 9.41 2.84 -5.06
C ALA A 18 8.57 3.79 -5.92
N ALA A 19 8.42 3.50 -7.23
CA ALA A 19 7.52 4.23 -8.11
C ALA A 19 6.05 4.04 -7.70
N LEU A 20 5.63 2.81 -7.39
CA LEU A 20 4.28 2.51 -6.89
C LEU A 20 3.99 3.24 -5.57
N TRP A 21 4.93 3.24 -4.62
CA TRP A 21 4.79 3.99 -3.38
C TRP A 21 4.62 5.50 -3.62
N ARG A 22 5.41 6.09 -4.52
CA ARG A 22 5.27 7.50 -4.90
C ARG A 22 3.91 7.81 -5.51
N ALA A 23 3.40 6.93 -6.37
CA ALA A 23 2.09 7.10 -6.99
C ALA A 23 0.94 7.02 -5.96
N LEU A 24 1.02 6.08 -5.01
CA LEU A 24 0.10 6.00 -3.88
C LEU A 24 0.11 7.29 -3.05
N LEU A 25 1.31 7.78 -2.69
CA LEU A 25 1.47 9.01 -1.93
C LEU A 25 0.86 10.23 -2.66
N ASN A 26 1.13 10.37 -3.96
CA ASN A 26 0.57 11.44 -4.79
C ASN A 26 -0.97 11.41 -4.87
N ARG A 27 -1.56 10.21 -4.74
CA ARG A 27 -3.02 10.00 -4.74
C ARG A 27 -3.63 10.02 -3.34
N LYS A 28 -2.88 10.53 -2.35
CA LYS A 28 -3.24 10.66 -0.93
C LYS A 28 -3.48 9.32 -0.21
N ALA A 29 -2.93 8.24 -0.74
CA ALA A 29 -2.92 6.93 -0.09
C ALA A 29 -1.61 6.78 0.72
N VAL A 30 -1.62 7.31 1.94
CA VAL A 30 -0.40 7.42 2.77
C VAL A 30 0.07 6.04 3.23
N CYS A 31 1.33 5.72 2.90
CA CYS A 31 2.03 4.51 3.28
C CYS A 31 3.54 4.78 3.30
N SER A 32 4.34 3.79 3.69
CA SER A 32 5.80 3.96 3.76
C SER A 32 6.54 2.96 2.89
N HIS A 33 7.56 3.41 2.15
CA HIS A 33 8.51 2.52 1.50
C HIS A 33 9.52 2.00 2.54
N ARG A 34 9.59 0.68 2.72
CA ARG A 34 10.43 0.01 3.73
C ARG A 34 10.92 -1.34 3.22
N ALA A 35 12.20 -1.64 3.45
CA ALA A 35 12.84 -2.90 3.03
C ALA A 35 12.59 -3.26 1.55
N GLY A 36 12.51 -2.26 0.66
CA GLY A 36 12.21 -2.44 -0.76
C GLY A 36 10.77 -2.85 -1.08
N GLY A 37 9.83 -2.64 -0.16
CA GLY A 37 8.40 -2.88 -0.34
C GLY A 37 7.54 -1.75 0.21
N ILE A 38 6.23 -1.91 0.07
CA ILE A 38 5.20 -0.98 0.54
C ILE A 38 4.69 -1.47 1.88
N ARG A 39 4.81 -0.62 2.91
CA ARG A 39 4.31 -0.88 4.26
C ARG A 39 3.07 -0.05 4.53
N VAL A 40 1.98 -0.74 4.87
CA VAL A 40 0.70 -0.20 5.29
C VAL A 40 0.41 -0.59 6.73
N SER A 41 -0.30 0.27 7.46
CA SER A 41 -0.78 -0.01 8.81
C SER A 41 -2.21 0.49 8.96
N PRO A 42 -3.21 -0.27 8.50
CA PRO A 42 -4.60 0.07 8.79
C PRO A 42 -4.85 0.11 10.31
N HIS A 43 -5.55 1.13 10.75
CA HIS A 43 -5.96 1.34 12.13
C HIS A 43 -7.49 1.31 12.26
N PHE A 44 -8.02 1.36 13.49
CA PHE A 44 -9.46 1.30 13.77
C PHE A 44 -10.28 2.41 13.10
N TYR A 45 -9.64 3.53 12.74
CA TYR A 45 -10.27 4.65 12.06
C TYR A 45 -10.31 4.50 10.54
N ASN A 46 -9.67 3.46 9.98
CA ASN A 46 -9.73 3.21 8.55
C ASN A 46 -11.00 2.45 8.17
N THR A 47 -11.60 2.81 7.03
CA THR A 47 -12.77 2.12 6.51
C THR A 47 -12.41 1.08 5.44
N PRO A 48 -13.24 0.05 5.22
CA PRO A 48 -13.05 -0.88 4.10
C PRO A 48 -12.90 -0.17 2.75
N GLU A 49 -13.63 0.91 2.53
CA GLU A 49 -13.60 1.69 1.29
C GLU A 49 -12.25 2.40 1.09
N GLU A 50 -11.60 2.87 2.17
CA GLU A 50 -10.25 3.42 2.10
C GLU A 50 -9.23 2.35 1.71
N ILE A 51 -9.38 1.14 2.24
CA ILE A 51 -8.53 -0.01 1.91
C ILE A 51 -8.75 -0.42 0.45
N ASP A 52 -9.99 -0.51 0.00
CA ASP A 52 -10.32 -0.83 -1.39
C ASP A 52 -9.78 0.21 -2.37
N ARG A 53 -9.91 1.51 -2.01
CA ARG A 53 -9.32 2.61 -2.78
C ARG A 53 -7.81 2.48 -2.88
N PHE A 54 -7.12 2.15 -1.78
CA PHE A 54 -5.67 1.92 -1.78
C PHE A 54 -5.29 0.84 -2.81
N PHE A 55 -5.98 -0.31 -2.80
CA PHE A 55 -5.69 -1.41 -3.73
C PHE A 55 -6.15 -1.13 -5.16
N ALA A 56 -7.18 -0.31 -5.37
CA ALA A 56 -7.55 0.16 -6.70
C ALA A 56 -6.44 1.02 -7.32
N ILE A 57 -5.90 1.98 -6.58
CA ILE A 57 -4.76 2.80 -7.01
C ILE A 57 -3.57 1.90 -7.36
N LEU A 58 -3.20 0.98 -6.46
CA LEU A 58 -2.06 0.09 -6.68
C LEU A 58 -2.19 -0.74 -7.97
N ARG A 59 -3.39 -1.26 -8.26
CA ARG A 59 -3.66 -2.03 -9.48
C ARG A 59 -3.57 -1.17 -10.74
N GLU A 60 -4.13 0.04 -10.70
CA GLU A 60 -4.03 0.98 -11.82
C GLU A 60 -2.58 1.35 -12.13
N GLU A 61 -1.79 1.70 -11.12
CA GLU A 61 -0.38 2.09 -11.31
C GLU A 61 0.47 0.90 -11.80
N ARG A 62 0.19 -0.31 -11.30
CA ARG A 62 0.82 -1.54 -11.80
C ARG A 62 0.52 -1.77 -13.28
N SER A 63 -0.70 -1.50 -13.74
CA SER A 63 -1.06 -1.71 -15.15
C SER A 63 -0.47 -0.67 -16.12
N ARG A 64 0.07 0.44 -15.59
CA ARG A 64 0.69 1.52 -16.37
C ARG A 64 2.20 1.36 -16.53
N SER A 65 2.82 0.48 -15.73
CA SER A 65 4.25 0.21 -15.71
C SER A 65 4.54 -1.12 -16.39
#